data_AF-A0A961HMH0-F1
#
_entry.id   AF-A0A961HMH0-F1
#
_cell.length_a   1.000
_cell.length_b   1.000
_cell.length_c   1.000
_cell.angle_alpha   90.00
_cell.angle_beta   90.00
_cell.angle_gamma   90.00
#
_symmetry.space_group_name_H-M   'P 1'
#
loop_
_entity.id
_entity.type
_entity.pdbx_description
1 polymer ?
#
loop_
_entity_poly.entity_id
_entity_poly.type
_entity_poly.pdbx_seq_one_letter_code
_entity_poly.pdbx_strand_id
1 'polypeptide(L)' 'REKSEKLMLDVHTKGKAVVSTGPREKMEIDTEALQGYGLWATFQKDI' A
#
# COMPACT_ATOMS: atom_id res chain seq x y z
N ARG A 1 14.09 2.27 5.68
CA ARG A 1 14.50 0.96 5.15
C ARG A 1 13.76 -0.17 5.87
N GLU A 2 13.87 -0.31 7.18
CA GLU A 2 13.19 -1.38 7.95
C GLU A 2 11.67 -1.48 7.72
N LYS A 3 10.95 -0.34 7.67
CA LYS A 3 9.49 -0.35 7.42
C LYS A 3 9.15 -0.96 6.05
N SER A 4 9.92 -0.62 5.03
CA SER A 4 9.72 -1.13 3.67
C SER A 4 10.00 -2.64 3.61
N GLU A 5 11.06 -3.10 4.25
CA GLU A 5 11.41 -4.53 4.33
C GLU A 5 10.33 -5.34 5.05
N LYS A 6 9.82 -4.82 6.17
CA LYS A 6 8.71 -5.46 6.90
C LYS A 6 7.44 -5.56 6.06
N LEU A 7 7.08 -4.49 5.36
CA LEU A 7 5.89 -4.47 4.51
C LEU A 7 6.04 -5.40 3.30
N MET A 8 7.22 -5.46 2.69
CA MET A 8 7.50 -6.41 1.61
C MET A 8 7.37 -7.86 2.10
N LEU A 9 7.84 -8.16 3.31
CA LEU A 9 7.67 -9.48 3.92
C LEU A 9 6.20 -9.77 4.24
N ASP A 10 5.43 -8.78 4.72
CA ASP A 10 3.99 -8.91 4.93
C ASP A 10 3.24 -9.21 3.62
N VAL A 11 3.61 -8.56 2.50
CA VAL A 11 3.04 -8.90 1.18
C VAL A 11 3.41 -10.34 0.80
N HIS A 12 4.66 -10.75 1.00
CA HIS A 12 5.11 -12.10 0.67
C HIS A 12 4.39 -13.18 1.48
N THR A 13 4.14 -12.93 2.77
CA THR A 13 3.56 -13.92 3.70
C THR A 13 2.04 -13.91 3.73
N LYS A 14 1.40 -12.74 3.65
CA LYS A 14 -0.05 -12.55 3.78
C LYS A 14 -0.75 -12.24 2.46
N GLY A 15 0.00 -12.02 1.38
CA GLY A 15 -0.51 -11.61 0.08
C GLY A 15 -0.93 -10.13 0.00
N LYS A 16 -0.90 -9.38 1.11
CA LYS A 16 -1.24 -7.95 1.19
C LYS A 16 -0.55 -7.26 2.35
N ALA A 17 -0.29 -5.96 2.22
CA ALA A 17 0.23 -5.12 3.31
C ALA A 17 -0.31 -3.69 3.23
N VAL A 18 -0.50 -3.05 4.38
CA VAL A 18 -0.91 -1.64 4.47
C VAL A 18 0.33 -0.77 4.44
N VAL A 19 0.56 -0.09 3.31
CA VAL A 19 1.78 0.70 3.07
C VAL A 19 1.68 2.10 3.68
N SER A 20 0.49 2.70 3.61
CA SER A 20 0.20 4.07 4.03
C SER A 20 -1.21 4.14 4.64
N THR A 21 -1.41 5.04 5.60
CA THR A 21 -2.71 5.35 6.21
C THR A 21 -2.87 6.86 6.20
N GLY A 22 -4.02 7.37 5.77
CA GLY A 22 -4.23 8.80 5.67
C GLY A 22 -5.58 9.19 5.09
N PRO A 23 -5.80 10.49 4.85
CA PRO A 23 -7.02 10.98 4.20
C PRO A 23 -7.13 10.40 2.79
N ARG A 24 -8.38 10.31 2.31
CA ARG A 24 -8.73 9.68 1.04
C ARG A 24 -7.91 10.20 -0.14
N GLU A 25 -7.77 11.52 -0.27
CA GLU A 25 -7.00 12.15 -1.37
C GLU A 25 -5.56 11.63 -1.45
N LYS A 26 -4.89 11.49 -0.30
CA LYS A 26 -3.51 10.99 -0.26
C LYS A 26 -3.44 9.52 -0.69
N MET A 27 -4.43 8.72 -0.29
CA MET A 27 -4.49 7.30 -0.68
C MET A 27 -4.78 7.12 -2.16
N GLU A 28 -5.59 8.02 -2.76
CA GLU A 28 -5.87 8.02 -4.20
C GLU A 28 -4.59 8.28 -5.01
N ILE A 29 -3.82 9.31 -4.64
CA ILE A 29 -2.52 9.63 -5.27
C ILE A 29 -1.53 8.46 -5.12
N ASP A 30 -1.39 7.92 -3.91
CA ASP A 30 -0.47 6.80 -3.65
C ASP A 30 -0.86 5.56 -4.47
N THR A 31 -2.15 5.30 -4.62
CA THR A 31 -2.68 4.15 -5.38
C THR A 31 -2.43 4.31 -6.88
N GLU A 32 -2.67 5.49 -7.43
CA GLU A 32 -2.40 5.78 -8.84
C GLU A 32 -0.91 5.63 -9.17
N ALA A 33 -0.03 6.15 -8.31
CA ALA A 33 1.41 6.00 -8.47
C ALA A 33 1.82 4.51 -8.47
N LEU A 34 1.32 3.73 -7.51
CA LEU A 34 1.60 2.29 -7.42
C LEU A 34 1.08 1.51 -8.64
N GLN A 35 -0.10 1.85 -9.15
CA GLN A 35 -0.63 1.28 -10.38
C GLN A 35 0.26 1.62 -11.59
N GLY A 36 0.80 2.84 -11.66
CA GLY A 36 1.78 3.24 -12.66
C GLY A 36 3.08 2.42 -12.61
N TYR A 37 3.46 1.93 -11.43
CA TYR A 37 4.59 0.99 -11.25
C TYR A 37 4.23 -0.47 -11.56
N GLY A 38 3.02 -0.75 -12.05
CA GLY A 38 2.55 -2.11 -12.33
C GLY A 38 2.18 -2.91 -11.08
N LEU A 39 2.07 -2.25 -9.92
CA LEU A 39 1.66 -2.88 -8.67
C LEU A 39 0.14 -2.79 -8.54
N TRP A 40 -0.50 -3.91 -8.18
CA TRP A 40 -1.90 -3.89 -7.82
C TRP A 40 -2.06 -3.27 -6.44
N ALA A 41 -2.42 -1.98 -6.39
CA ALA A 41 -2.72 -1.25 -5.17
C ALA A 41 -4.22 -0.94 -5.05
N THR A 42 -4.73 -1.02 -3.81
CA THR A 42 -6.10 -0.65 -3.45
C THR A 42 -6.11 0.06 -2.09
N PHE A 43 -7.09 0.94 -1.87
CA PHE A 43 -7.32 1.59 -0.57
C PHE A 43 -8.68 1.20 0.00
N GLN A 44 -8.74 1.08 1.32
CA GLN A 44 -9.93 0.72 2.08
C GLN A 44 -10.12 1.75 3.19
N LYS A 45 -11.38 2.04 3.54
CA LYS A 45 -11.71 2.75 4.77
C LYS A 45 -11.58 1.77 5.94
N ASP A 46 -10.68 2.03 6.87
CA ASP A 46 -10.74 1.37 8.18
C ASP A 46 -12.00 1.85 8.91
N ILE A 47 -12.88 0.91 9.22
CA ILE A 47 -14.20 1.13 9.85
C ILE A 47 -14.03 1.31 11.35
#